data_AF-A0A0F5N2B9-F1
#
_entry.id   AF-A0A0F5N2B9-F1
#
_cell.length_a   1.000
_cell.length_b   1.000
_cell.length_c   1.000
_cell.angle_alpha   90.00
_cell.angle_beta   90.00
_cell.angle_gamma   90.00
#
_symmetry.space_group_name_H-M   'P 1'
#
loop_
_entity.id
_entity.type
_entity.pdbx_description
1 polymer ?
#
loop_
_entity_poly.entity_id
_entity_poly.type
_entity_poly.pdbx_seq_one_letter_code
_entity_poly.pdbx_strand_id
1 'polypeptide(L)'
;MTAEAVYAIARHDGEGVDAPLLGRVELISTDAMLLLRDADGRETPCTETDALAVISSTPELREIRAGEESRINCSPDIAAELPFVLQPVPAGGDPCECYAEVNDVPWMAYPTLHQGSVMLPMCEETEPQVETLWAEHYVGEGDDNPLTGDTTIGLATSSAVVEFSRHDNGGIDSSFGVSVRPVDSIVNVFVDWLLNNEVLRGLWVGDSAPSLPVRLFEDAAVAQNHQASWEARIENEWGGSYISWTSLQLHLPGDVIEQVRVALSKRDPQ
;
A
#
# COMPACT_ATOMS: atom_id res chain seq x y z
N MET A 1 -14.38 14.73 -33.78
CA MET A 1 -14.26 14.17 -32.42
C MET A 1 -12.99 14.72 -31.84
N THR A 2 -13.05 15.44 -30.73
CA THR A 2 -11.87 15.94 -30.01
C THR A 2 -11.22 14.74 -29.33
N ALA A 3 -9.97 14.44 -29.68
CA ALA A 3 -9.23 13.35 -29.06
C ALA A 3 -9.09 13.65 -27.55
N GLU A 4 -9.58 12.75 -26.72
CA GLU A 4 -9.60 12.90 -25.26
C GLU A 4 -8.32 12.26 -24.68
N ALA A 5 -7.70 12.95 -23.73
CA ALA A 5 -6.54 12.40 -23.04
C ALA A 5 -7.02 11.27 -22.11
N VAL A 6 -6.42 10.09 -22.23
CA VAL A 6 -6.70 8.97 -21.32
C VAL A 6 -5.89 9.07 -20.04
N TYR A 7 -4.76 9.79 -20.09
CA TYR A 7 -3.91 10.10 -18.96
C TYR A 7 -3.22 11.44 -19.22
N ALA A 8 -3.13 12.29 -18.20
CA ALA A 8 -2.37 13.53 -18.25
C ALA A 8 -1.68 13.75 -16.91
N ILE A 9 -0.41 14.15 -16.94
CA ILE A 9 0.36 14.58 -15.77
C ILE A 9 0.83 16.01 -15.97
N ALA A 10 0.50 16.87 -15.01
CA ALA A 10 0.99 18.24 -14.90
C ALA A 10 1.88 18.35 -13.66
N ARG A 11 3.00 19.07 -13.77
CA ARG A 11 3.96 19.27 -12.67
C ARG A 11 4.03 20.75 -12.33
N HIS A 12 4.02 21.08 -11.05
CA HIS A 12 4.08 22.45 -10.56
C HIS A 12 5.26 22.68 -9.62
N ASP A 13 5.75 23.92 -9.58
CA ASP A 13 6.83 24.38 -8.71
C ASP A 13 6.27 24.74 -7.33
N GLY A 14 6.30 23.76 -6.42
CA GLY A 14 5.75 23.89 -5.06
C GLY A 14 4.25 23.60 -4.95
N GLU A 15 3.73 23.85 -3.75
CA GLU A 15 2.35 23.50 -3.36
C GLU A 15 1.32 24.59 -3.70
N GLY A 16 0.11 24.15 -4.06
CA GLY A 16 -1.10 24.97 -4.11
C GLY A 16 -1.64 25.23 -5.51
N VAL A 17 -2.92 25.62 -5.58
CA VAL A 17 -3.67 25.76 -6.84
C VAL A 17 -3.02 26.74 -7.83
N ASP A 18 -2.33 27.75 -7.32
CA ASP A 18 -1.64 28.80 -8.10
C ASP A 18 -0.15 28.50 -8.37
N ALA A 19 0.35 27.32 -8.01
CA ALA A 19 1.74 26.94 -8.23
C ALA A 19 2.12 26.99 -9.73
N PRO A 20 3.27 27.57 -10.10
CA PRO A 20 3.67 27.71 -11.50
C PRO A 20 3.78 26.34 -12.20
N LEU A 21 3.18 26.20 -13.38
CA LEU A 21 3.30 24.99 -14.20
C LEU A 21 4.72 24.86 -14.76
N LEU A 22 5.40 23.77 -14.38
CA LEU A 22 6.72 23.38 -14.90
C LEU A 22 6.62 22.62 -16.22
N GLY A 23 5.59 21.79 -16.37
CA GLY A 23 5.37 21.01 -17.57
C GLY A 23 4.10 20.19 -17.52
N ARG A 24 3.62 19.79 -18.70
CA ARG A 24 2.46 18.92 -18.88
C ARG A 24 2.74 17.92 -19.98
N VAL A 25 2.37 16.68 -19.75
CA VAL A 25 2.44 15.61 -20.74
C VAL A 25 1.12 14.86 -20.74
N GLU A 26 0.60 14.58 -21.93
CA GLU A 26 -0.68 13.89 -22.12
C GLU A 26 -0.48 12.63 -22.96
N LEU A 27 -1.18 11.57 -22.60
CA LEU A 27 -1.35 10.38 -23.39
C LEU A 27 -2.76 10.38 -23.97
N ILE A 28 -2.85 10.35 -25.29
CA ILE A 28 -4.09 10.52 -26.04
C ILE A 28 -4.39 9.23 -26.77
N SER A 29 -5.63 8.76 -26.62
CA SER A 29 -6.11 7.59 -27.35
C SER A 29 -6.80 8.01 -28.64
N THR A 30 -6.44 7.35 -29.73
CA THR A 30 -7.07 7.48 -31.04
C THR A 30 -7.53 6.11 -31.53
N ASP A 31 -8.37 6.07 -32.57
CA ASP A 31 -8.89 4.81 -33.13
C ASP A 31 -7.79 3.83 -33.63
N ALA A 32 -6.55 4.32 -33.83
CA ALA A 32 -5.46 3.53 -34.42
C ALA A 32 -4.22 3.37 -33.52
N MET A 33 -3.99 4.28 -32.57
CA MET A 33 -2.76 4.32 -31.76
C MET A 33 -2.87 5.25 -30.55
N LEU A 34 -1.89 5.16 -29.66
CA LEU A 34 -1.65 6.14 -28.61
C LEU A 34 -0.69 7.23 -29.11
N LEU A 35 -0.94 8.48 -28.71
CA LEU A 35 -0.10 9.63 -29.01
C LEU A 35 0.36 10.27 -27.70
N LEU A 36 1.65 10.55 -27.58
CA LEU A 36 2.22 11.36 -26.51
C LEU A 36 2.20 12.83 -26.95
N ARG A 37 1.55 13.70 -26.18
CA ARG A 37 1.56 15.15 -26.40
C ARG A 37 2.41 15.83 -25.33
N ASP A 38 3.42 16.57 -25.76
CA ASP A 38 4.28 17.36 -24.86
C ASP A 38 3.67 18.74 -24.52
N ALA A 39 4.38 19.51 -23.70
CA ALA A 39 3.96 20.84 -23.27
C ALA A 39 3.88 21.87 -24.41
N ASP A 40 4.63 21.66 -25.50
CA ASP A 40 4.59 22.49 -26.71
C ASP A 40 3.39 22.11 -27.62
N GLY A 41 2.63 21.07 -27.25
CA GLY A 41 1.53 20.52 -28.03
C GLY A 41 1.98 19.63 -29.19
N ARG A 42 3.24 19.20 -29.22
CA ARG A 42 3.73 18.28 -30.25
C ARG A 42 3.29 16.86 -29.92
N GLU A 43 2.72 16.19 -30.91
CA GLU A 43 2.22 14.83 -30.79
C GLU A 43 3.20 13.85 -31.43
N THR A 44 3.61 12.84 -30.65
CA THR A 44 4.49 11.76 -31.10
C THR A 44 3.78 10.42 -30.95
N PRO A 45 3.70 9.60 -32.01
CA PRO A 45 3.14 8.26 -31.90
C PRO A 45 3.89 7.37 -30.92
N CYS A 46 3.16 6.70 -30.04
CA CYS A 46 3.71 5.67 -29.15
C CYS A 46 3.91 4.36 -29.90
N THR A 47 4.88 3.56 -29.46
CA THR A 47 5.15 2.22 -30.00
C THR A 47 4.15 1.19 -29.50
N GLU A 48 3.71 1.33 -28.25
CA GLU A 48 2.73 0.48 -27.58
C GLU A 48 1.30 1.00 -27.80
N THR A 49 0.34 0.07 -27.70
CA THR A 49 -1.10 0.37 -27.77
C THR A 49 -1.79 0.29 -26.41
N ASP A 50 -1.10 -0.27 -25.42
CA ASP A 50 -1.53 -0.32 -24.03
C ASP A 50 -1.04 0.93 -23.29
N ALA A 51 -1.97 1.68 -22.70
CA ALA A 51 -1.68 2.93 -22.01
C ALA A 51 -0.76 2.71 -20.80
N LEU A 52 -0.92 1.62 -20.06
CA LEU A 52 -0.10 1.32 -18.88
C LEU A 52 1.34 1.00 -19.28
N ALA A 53 1.52 0.28 -20.39
CA ALA A 53 2.84 0.01 -20.95
C ALA A 53 3.55 1.31 -21.39
N VAL A 54 2.82 2.26 -21.98
CA VAL A 54 3.38 3.58 -22.34
C VAL A 54 3.76 4.38 -21.08
N ILE A 55 2.88 4.45 -20.08
CA ILE A 55 3.14 5.14 -18.81
C ILE A 55 4.39 4.53 -18.14
N SER A 56 4.43 3.21 -18.02
CA SER A 56 5.52 2.48 -17.38
C SER A 56 6.86 2.61 -18.12
N SER A 57 6.87 2.86 -19.44
CA SER A 57 8.11 2.98 -20.22
C SER A 57 8.58 4.42 -20.43
N THR A 58 7.72 5.41 -20.15
CA THR A 58 7.96 6.83 -20.40
C THR A 58 8.18 7.58 -19.07
N PRO A 59 9.44 7.97 -18.73
CA PRO A 59 9.74 8.65 -17.47
C PRO A 59 8.87 9.87 -17.19
N GLU A 60 8.61 10.69 -18.21
CA GLU A 60 7.80 11.90 -18.09
C GLU A 60 6.33 11.63 -17.73
N LEU A 61 5.83 10.40 -17.92
CA LEU A 61 4.47 10.00 -17.53
C LEU A 61 4.40 9.37 -16.14
N ARG A 62 5.47 8.74 -15.65
CA ARG A 62 5.44 7.96 -14.40
C ARG A 62 6.21 8.56 -13.22
N GLU A 63 7.21 9.41 -13.47
CA GLU A 63 8.06 9.93 -12.40
C GLU A 63 7.31 10.98 -11.57
N ILE A 64 7.22 10.72 -10.26
CA ILE A 64 6.74 11.65 -9.24
C ILE A 64 7.95 12.10 -8.43
N ARG A 65 8.33 13.37 -8.57
CA ARG A 65 9.60 13.89 -8.04
C ARG A 65 9.36 14.65 -6.74
N ALA A 66 10.26 14.51 -5.78
CA ALA A 66 10.26 15.33 -4.59
C ALA A 66 10.46 16.82 -4.94
N GLY A 67 9.73 17.69 -4.25
CA GLY A 67 9.75 19.14 -4.46
C GLY A 67 8.91 19.65 -5.64
N GLU A 68 8.25 18.75 -6.39
CA GLU A 68 7.26 19.09 -7.42
C GLU A 68 5.87 18.61 -6.99
N GLU A 69 4.81 19.40 -7.26
CA GLU A 69 3.43 18.92 -7.09
C GLU A 69 2.93 18.35 -8.41
N SER A 70 2.72 17.02 -8.45
CA SER A 70 2.19 16.34 -9.64
C SER A 70 0.67 16.24 -9.60
N ARG A 71 -0.03 16.70 -10.63
CA ARG A 71 -1.48 16.52 -10.79
C ARG A 71 -1.76 15.59 -11.97
N ILE A 72 -2.43 14.48 -11.70
CA ILE A 72 -2.71 13.42 -12.65
C ILE A 72 -4.21 13.34 -12.87
N ASN A 73 -4.63 13.39 -14.13
CA ASN A 73 -6.00 13.16 -14.56
C ASN A 73 -6.05 11.94 -15.47
N CYS A 74 -6.83 10.93 -15.14
CA CYS A 74 -6.92 9.70 -15.92
C CYS A 74 -8.24 8.95 -15.68
N SER A 75 -8.52 7.96 -16.53
CA SER A 75 -9.68 7.08 -16.31
C SER A 75 -9.55 6.26 -15.02
N PRO A 76 -10.67 5.83 -14.40
CA PRO A 76 -10.63 4.97 -13.21
C PRO A 76 -9.82 3.68 -13.41
N ASP A 77 -9.91 3.08 -14.60
CA ASP A 77 -9.17 1.85 -14.93
C ASP A 77 -7.65 2.07 -14.91
N ILE A 78 -7.17 3.24 -15.34
CA ILE A 78 -5.74 3.58 -15.26
C ILE A 78 -5.37 3.92 -13.81
N ALA A 79 -6.20 4.70 -13.12
CA ALA A 79 -5.99 5.08 -11.72
C ALA A 79 -5.78 3.85 -10.82
N ALA A 80 -6.55 2.78 -11.06
CA ALA A 80 -6.46 1.53 -10.32
C ALA A 80 -5.07 0.86 -10.41
N GLU A 81 -4.37 1.03 -11.53
CA GLU A 81 -3.11 0.37 -11.84
C GLU A 81 -1.88 1.25 -11.57
N LEU A 82 -2.09 2.53 -11.21
CA LEU A 82 -1.01 3.48 -10.89
C LEU A 82 -0.03 3.01 -9.80
N PRO A 83 -0.42 2.24 -8.76
CA PRO A 83 0.54 1.71 -7.80
C PRO A 83 1.63 0.83 -8.43
N PHE A 84 1.40 0.27 -9.62
CA PHE A 84 2.36 -0.60 -10.31
C PHE A 84 3.20 0.13 -11.35
N VAL A 85 2.80 1.34 -11.77
CA VAL A 85 3.46 2.05 -12.88
C VAL A 85 4.10 3.37 -12.47
N LEU A 86 3.58 4.05 -11.44
CA LEU A 86 4.19 5.29 -10.95
C LEU A 86 5.50 5.00 -10.24
N GLN A 87 6.47 5.90 -10.45
CA GLN A 87 7.80 5.81 -9.89
C GLN A 87 8.08 7.03 -9.03
N PRO A 88 8.14 6.89 -7.70
CA PRO A 88 8.66 7.94 -6.83
C PRO A 88 10.16 8.20 -7.12
N VAL A 89 10.54 9.47 -7.11
CA VAL A 89 11.93 9.94 -7.28
C VAL A 89 12.26 10.89 -6.12
N PRO A 90 12.67 10.34 -4.96
CA PRO A 90 12.90 11.14 -3.75
C PRO A 90 14.14 12.02 -3.84
N ALA A 91 14.11 13.16 -3.14
CA ALA A 91 15.29 13.96 -2.86
C ALA A 91 15.91 13.49 -1.54
N GLY A 92 17.23 13.29 -1.49
CA GLY A 92 17.91 12.93 -0.25
C GLY A 92 17.58 11.54 0.34
N GLY A 93 16.73 10.75 -0.31
CA GLY A 93 16.41 9.36 0.07
C GLY A 93 15.16 9.19 0.93
N ASP A 94 14.46 10.26 1.31
CA ASP A 94 13.16 10.15 1.96
C ASP A 94 12.05 10.01 0.89
N PRO A 95 11.41 8.83 0.76
CA PRO A 95 10.32 8.65 -0.21
C PRO A 95 9.12 9.55 0.08
N CYS A 96 8.87 9.92 1.34
CA CYS A 96 7.64 10.60 1.74
C CYS A 96 7.54 12.03 1.19
N GLU A 97 8.58 12.56 0.56
CA GLU A 97 8.57 13.87 -0.12
C GLU A 97 7.96 13.84 -1.52
N CYS A 98 7.63 12.66 -2.07
CA CYS A 98 6.98 12.53 -3.37
C CYS A 98 5.46 12.57 -3.24
N TYR A 99 4.84 13.63 -3.77
CA TYR A 99 3.40 13.85 -3.71
C TYR A 99 2.76 13.94 -5.09
N ALA A 100 1.55 13.39 -5.21
CA ALA A 100 0.71 13.56 -6.37
C ALA A 100 -0.75 13.71 -5.98
N GLU A 101 -1.53 14.39 -6.81
CA GLU A 101 -2.98 14.39 -6.77
C GLU A 101 -3.48 13.62 -7.99
N VAL A 102 -4.13 12.47 -7.80
CA VAL A 102 -4.69 11.64 -8.88
C VAL A 102 -6.20 11.75 -8.84
N ASN A 103 -6.81 12.35 -9.87
CA ASN A 103 -8.26 12.58 -9.93
C ASN A 103 -8.80 13.22 -8.63
N ASP A 104 -8.13 14.27 -8.16
CA ASP A 104 -8.43 15.00 -6.92
C ASP A 104 -8.22 14.19 -5.61
N VAL A 105 -7.60 13.00 -5.68
CA VAL A 105 -7.23 12.19 -4.51
C VAL A 105 -5.75 12.40 -4.19
N PRO A 106 -5.36 12.71 -2.94
CA PRO A 106 -3.96 12.86 -2.55
C PRO A 106 -3.25 11.51 -2.48
N TRP A 107 -2.04 11.45 -3.02
CA TRP A 107 -1.17 10.28 -3.05
C TRP A 107 0.21 10.68 -2.55
N MET A 108 0.88 9.75 -1.87
CA MET A 108 2.28 9.90 -1.48
C MET A 108 3.05 8.61 -1.73
N ALA A 109 4.37 8.69 -1.72
CA ALA A 109 5.19 7.49 -1.77
C ALA A 109 5.42 6.90 -0.37
N TYR A 110 5.25 5.59 -0.27
CA TYR A 110 5.51 4.82 0.95
C TYR A 110 6.73 3.91 0.75
N PRO A 111 7.59 3.75 1.76
CA PRO A 111 8.73 2.85 1.70
C PRO A 111 8.27 1.38 1.62
N THR A 112 9.01 0.58 0.85
CA THR A 112 8.88 -0.88 0.77
C THR A 112 10.06 -1.55 1.48
N LEU A 113 9.89 -2.80 1.92
CA LEU A 113 10.97 -3.55 2.59
C LEU A 113 12.22 -3.77 1.72
N HIS A 114 12.06 -3.87 0.40
CA HIS A 114 13.11 -4.25 -0.54
C HIS A 114 13.86 -3.05 -1.16
N GLN A 115 13.99 -1.94 -0.42
CA GLN A 115 14.74 -0.73 -0.81
C GLN A 115 14.16 0.03 -2.02
N GLY A 116 12.84 0.14 -2.07
CA GLY A 116 12.13 1.01 -3.02
C GLY A 116 10.96 1.73 -2.35
N SER A 117 10.20 2.47 -3.14
CA SER A 117 8.96 3.10 -2.70
C SER A 117 7.88 2.99 -3.77
N VAL A 118 6.63 3.11 -3.34
CA VAL A 118 5.45 2.99 -4.20
C VAL A 118 4.49 4.14 -3.92
N MET A 119 3.92 4.71 -4.98
CA MET A 119 2.85 5.70 -4.84
C MET A 119 1.54 5.00 -4.48
N LEU A 120 0.89 5.45 -3.40
CA LEU A 120 -0.43 4.98 -2.99
C LEU A 120 -1.32 6.18 -2.61
N PRO A 121 -2.66 6.04 -2.71
CA PRO A 121 -3.56 7.03 -2.16
C PRO A 121 -3.35 7.16 -0.65
N MET A 122 -3.45 8.37 -0.13
CA MET A 122 -3.16 8.71 1.27
C MET A 122 -4.46 8.87 2.07
N CYS A 123 -4.48 8.34 3.30
CA CYS A 123 -5.49 8.69 4.31
C CYS A 123 -4.96 9.75 5.27
N GLU A 124 -3.76 9.54 5.79
CA GLU A 124 -2.98 10.46 6.61
C GLU A 124 -1.51 10.43 6.16
N GLU A 125 -0.70 11.41 6.59
CA GLU A 125 0.72 11.56 6.16
C GLU A 125 1.60 10.32 6.39
N THR A 126 1.17 9.38 7.23
CA THR A 126 1.92 8.15 7.51
C THR A 126 1.19 6.87 7.12
N GLU A 127 -0.05 6.96 6.63
CA GLU A 127 -0.93 5.80 6.41
C GLU A 127 -1.58 5.82 5.03
N PRO A 128 -1.39 4.77 4.21
CA PRO A 128 -2.07 4.67 2.93
C PRO A 128 -3.57 4.49 3.15
N GLN A 129 -4.37 5.02 2.24
CA GLN A 129 -5.79 4.74 2.20
C GLN A 129 -6.02 3.29 1.79
N VAL A 130 -6.86 2.60 2.56
CA VAL A 130 -7.33 1.25 2.26
C VAL A 130 -8.83 1.31 2.01
N GLU A 131 -9.23 1.43 0.74
CA GLU A 131 -10.63 1.55 0.30
C GLU A 131 -11.52 0.40 0.81
N THR A 132 -10.98 -0.82 0.79
CA THR A 132 -11.66 -2.01 1.32
C THR A 132 -10.74 -2.73 2.29
N LEU A 133 -10.91 -2.45 3.57
CA LEU A 133 -10.19 -3.10 4.65
C LEU A 133 -10.61 -4.57 4.77
N TRP A 134 -9.64 -5.48 4.86
CA TRP A 134 -9.89 -6.92 5.01
C TRP A 134 -9.59 -7.40 6.43
N ALA A 135 -8.47 -6.98 6.99
CA ALA A 135 -8.13 -7.27 8.38
C ALA A 135 -7.11 -6.30 8.96
N GLU A 136 -7.09 -6.24 10.28
CA GLU A 136 -6.14 -5.51 11.11
C GLU A 136 -5.58 -6.47 12.15
N HIS A 137 -4.26 -6.50 12.30
CA HIS A 137 -3.56 -7.28 13.30
C HIS A 137 -2.68 -6.36 14.14
N TYR A 138 -2.82 -6.47 15.45
CA TYR A 138 -2.02 -5.72 16.42
C TYR A 138 -1.23 -6.71 17.27
N VAL A 139 -0.03 -6.30 17.65
CA VAL A 139 0.86 -7.04 18.54
C VAL A 139 1.59 -6.07 19.46
N GLY A 140 1.89 -6.52 20.67
CA GLY A 140 2.80 -5.79 21.54
C GLY A 140 3.48 -6.67 22.56
N GLU A 141 4.65 -6.22 23.00
CA GLU A 141 5.49 -6.89 23.99
C GLU A 141 6.15 -5.86 24.92
N GLY A 142 5.97 -6.04 26.23
CA GLY A 142 6.54 -5.17 27.26
C GLY A 142 5.48 -4.58 28.18
N ASP A 143 5.91 -3.84 29.21
CA ASP A 143 5.02 -3.30 30.24
C ASP A 143 4.96 -1.76 30.20
N ASP A 144 6.07 -1.06 30.44
CA ASP A 144 6.08 0.41 30.60
C ASP A 144 6.17 1.19 29.27
N ASN A 145 6.97 0.69 28.32
CA ASN A 145 7.14 1.22 26.97
C ASN A 145 7.22 0.03 26.00
N PRO A 146 6.08 -0.60 25.71
CA PRO A 146 6.08 -1.83 24.95
C PRO A 146 6.53 -1.59 23.51
N LEU A 147 7.21 -2.58 22.95
CA LEU A 147 7.31 -2.70 21.50
C LEU A 147 5.91 -2.96 20.98
N THR A 148 5.45 -2.15 20.03
CA THR A 148 4.15 -2.37 19.40
C THR A 148 4.29 -2.46 17.90
N GLY A 149 3.37 -3.19 17.30
CA GLY A 149 3.31 -3.40 15.87
C GLY A 149 1.87 -3.53 15.43
N ASP A 150 1.57 -2.96 14.28
CA ASP A 150 0.30 -3.10 13.61
C ASP A 150 0.51 -3.43 12.14
N THR A 151 -0.39 -4.23 11.59
CA THR A 151 -0.44 -4.53 10.17
C THR A 151 -1.87 -4.63 9.69
N THR A 152 -2.09 -4.02 8.54
CA THR A 152 -3.39 -3.93 7.89
C THR A 152 -3.28 -4.44 6.47
N ILE A 153 -4.28 -5.19 6.02
CA ILE A 153 -4.37 -5.65 4.64
C ILE A 153 -5.73 -5.28 4.04
N GLY A 154 -5.72 -4.86 2.79
CA GLY A 154 -6.92 -4.55 2.03
C GLY A 154 -6.62 -4.00 0.64
N LEU A 155 -7.64 -3.45 0.00
CA LEU A 155 -7.50 -2.81 -1.30
C LEU A 155 -7.09 -1.35 -1.15
N ALA A 156 -5.95 -0.96 -1.73
CA ALA A 156 -5.58 0.45 -1.90
C ALA A 156 -6.30 1.06 -3.11
N THR A 157 -6.49 0.25 -4.15
CA THR A 157 -7.30 0.56 -5.34
C THR A 157 -8.08 -0.69 -5.74
N SER A 158 -8.96 -0.60 -6.74
CA SER A 158 -9.67 -1.78 -7.26
C SER A 158 -8.76 -2.87 -7.84
N SER A 159 -7.49 -2.56 -8.16
CA SER A 159 -6.53 -3.52 -8.74
C SER A 159 -5.34 -3.84 -7.83
N ALA A 160 -5.14 -3.10 -6.73
CA ALA A 160 -3.97 -3.24 -5.88
C ALA A 160 -4.35 -3.60 -4.43
N VAL A 161 -3.84 -4.74 -3.95
CA VAL A 161 -3.82 -5.07 -2.52
C VAL A 161 -2.61 -4.38 -1.89
N VAL A 162 -2.82 -3.73 -0.75
CA VAL A 162 -1.76 -3.22 0.12
C VAL A 162 -1.74 -3.98 1.43
N GLU A 163 -0.54 -4.36 1.85
CA GLU A 163 -0.22 -4.63 3.26
C GLU A 163 0.53 -3.41 3.78
N PHE A 164 -0.03 -2.73 4.75
CA PHE A 164 0.64 -1.65 5.49
C PHE A 164 1.05 -2.17 6.84
N SER A 165 2.19 -1.73 7.36
CA SER A 165 2.56 -2.03 8.75
C SER A 165 3.36 -0.90 9.37
N ARG A 166 3.21 -0.75 10.67
CA ARG A 166 3.99 0.15 11.50
C ARG A 166 4.55 -0.61 12.70
N HIS A 167 5.74 -0.21 13.11
CA HIS A 167 6.40 -0.69 14.30
C HIS A 167 6.82 0.53 15.15
N ASP A 168 6.46 0.50 16.43
CA ASP A 168 6.90 1.45 17.44
C ASP A 168 7.83 0.75 18.44
N ASN A 169 9.02 1.30 18.60
CA ASN A 169 10.08 0.73 19.43
C ASN A 169 10.06 1.36 20.83
N GLY A 170 8.92 1.22 21.52
CA GLY A 170 8.74 1.75 22.87
C GLY A 170 8.91 3.28 22.95
N GLY A 171 8.46 4.00 21.92
CA GLY A 171 8.56 5.45 21.81
C GLY A 171 9.97 6.02 21.56
N ILE A 172 10.97 5.18 21.28
CA ILE A 172 12.34 5.62 20.92
C ILE A 172 12.37 6.05 19.45
N ASP A 173 11.92 5.15 18.59
CA ASP A 173 11.74 5.37 17.17
C ASP A 173 10.53 4.60 16.67
N SER A 174 10.12 4.91 15.44
CA SER A 174 9.07 4.16 14.74
C SER A 174 9.43 4.02 13.28
N SER A 175 8.93 2.96 12.67
CA SER A 175 9.09 2.70 11.25
C SER A 175 7.78 2.21 10.68
N PHE A 176 7.57 2.43 9.38
CA PHE A 176 6.43 1.90 8.66
C PHE A 176 6.88 1.48 7.27
N GLY A 177 6.04 0.68 6.62
CA GLY A 177 6.30 0.22 5.27
C GLY A 177 5.05 -0.39 4.64
N VAL A 178 5.17 -0.66 3.35
CA VAL A 178 4.11 -1.29 2.57
C VAL A 178 4.64 -2.44 1.71
N SER A 179 3.75 -3.38 1.40
CA SER A 179 3.86 -4.27 0.25
C SER A 179 2.63 -4.10 -0.63
N VAL A 180 2.81 -4.14 -1.95
CA VAL A 180 1.72 -3.99 -2.92
C VAL A 180 1.76 -5.15 -3.90
N ARG A 181 0.59 -5.71 -4.22
CA ARG A 181 0.46 -6.80 -5.20
C ARG A 181 -0.89 -6.73 -5.95
N PRO A 182 -0.96 -7.30 -7.17
CA PRO A 182 -2.22 -7.38 -7.91
C PRO A 182 -3.30 -8.23 -7.19
N VAL A 183 -4.57 -7.93 -7.45
CA VAL A 183 -5.73 -8.63 -6.87
C VAL A 183 -6.17 -9.79 -7.77
N ASP A 184 -5.43 -10.90 -7.76
CA ASP A 184 -5.83 -12.10 -8.52
C ASP A 184 -6.84 -12.97 -7.76
N SER A 185 -6.73 -12.99 -6.42
CA SER A 185 -7.61 -13.79 -5.55
C SER A 185 -7.50 -13.31 -4.11
N ILE A 186 -8.60 -12.74 -3.59
CA ILE A 186 -8.71 -12.31 -2.18
C ILE A 186 -8.32 -13.44 -1.23
N VAL A 187 -8.84 -14.66 -1.47
CA VAL A 187 -8.60 -15.82 -0.60
C VAL A 187 -7.11 -16.17 -0.55
N ASN A 188 -6.44 -16.27 -1.71
CA ASN A 188 -5.02 -16.63 -1.71
C ASN A 188 -4.15 -15.55 -1.08
N VAL A 189 -4.40 -14.28 -1.42
CA VAL A 189 -3.61 -13.16 -0.89
C VAL A 189 -3.78 -13.05 0.62
N PHE A 190 -5.02 -13.19 1.12
CA PHE A 190 -5.29 -13.13 2.55
C PHE A 190 -4.68 -14.31 3.30
N VAL A 191 -4.72 -15.54 2.73
CA VAL A 191 -4.03 -16.70 3.32
C VAL A 191 -2.51 -16.49 3.34
N ASP A 192 -1.93 -15.94 2.28
CA ASP A 192 -0.49 -15.63 2.25
C ASP A 192 -0.12 -14.63 3.36
N TRP A 193 -0.95 -13.61 3.58
CA TRP A 193 -0.75 -12.64 4.66
C TRP A 193 -0.91 -13.25 6.07
N LEU A 194 -1.92 -14.11 6.28
CA LEU A 194 -2.09 -14.83 7.55
C LEU A 194 -0.88 -15.73 7.88
N LEU A 195 -0.28 -16.34 6.86
CA LEU A 195 0.89 -17.21 7.01
C LEU A 195 2.20 -16.42 7.09
N ASN A 196 2.25 -15.23 6.50
CA ASN A 196 3.43 -14.37 6.46
C ASN A 196 3.05 -12.89 6.25
N ASN A 197 2.92 -12.16 7.35
CA ASN A 197 2.88 -10.69 7.40
C ASN A 197 4.30 -10.12 7.18
N GLU A 198 4.77 -10.20 5.94
CA GLU A 198 6.15 -9.89 5.55
C GLU A 198 6.57 -8.50 6.02
N VAL A 199 5.70 -7.50 5.87
CA VAL A 199 6.01 -6.11 6.18
C VAL A 199 6.26 -5.93 7.66
N LEU A 200 5.29 -6.31 8.51
CA LEU A 200 5.44 -6.19 9.96
C LEU A 200 6.65 -6.97 10.47
N ARG A 201 6.85 -8.20 9.98
CA ARG A 201 8.03 -9.01 10.36
C ARG A 201 9.35 -8.39 9.94
N GLY A 202 9.39 -7.72 8.79
CA GLY A 202 10.58 -7.03 8.30
C GLY A 202 10.91 -5.77 9.09
N LEU A 203 9.90 -5.10 9.65
CA LEU A 203 10.07 -3.90 10.49
C LEU A 203 10.38 -4.23 11.96
N TRP A 204 9.98 -5.39 12.43
CA TRP A 204 10.04 -5.74 13.85
C TRP A 204 11.47 -5.89 14.37
N VAL A 205 11.78 -5.18 15.46
CA VAL A 205 13.11 -5.19 16.10
C VAL A 205 13.10 -5.90 17.46
N GLY A 206 12.00 -6.56 17.83
CA GLY A 206 11.92 -7.39 19.05
C GLY A 206 12.59 -8.76 18.92
N ASP A 207 12.86 -9.40 20.06
CA ASP A 207 13.51 -10.71 20.13
C ASP A 207 12.60 -11.87 19.66
N SER A 208 11.28 -11.68 19.67
CA SER A 208 10.30 -12.58 19.10
C SER A 208 9.93 -12.14 17.68
N ALA A 209 9.39 -13.04 16.84
CA ALA A 209 8.77 -12.61 15.59
C ALA A 209 7.27 -12.32 15.83
N PRO A 210 6.70 -11.23 15.30
CA PRO A 210 5.28 -10.94 15.43
C PRO A 210 4.50 -11.88 14.50
N SER A 211 4.21 -13.09 14.97
CA SER A 211 3.46 -14.07 14.18
C SER A 211 1.96 -13.84 14.34
N LEU A 212 1.23 -13.82 13.23
CA LEU A 212 -0.22 -14.01 13.18
C LEU A 212 -0.54 -15.48 13.45
N PRO A 213 -1.04 -15.85 14.65
CA PRO A 213 -1.34 -17.25 14.91
C PRO A 213 -2.55 -17.66 14.07
N VAL A 214 -2.47 -18.79 13.35
CA VAL A 214 -3.63 -19.38 12.65
C VAL A 214 -4.83 -19.52 13.59
N ARG A 215 -4.59 -19.90 14.85
CA ARG A 215 -5.61 -19.96 15.90
C ARG A 215 -6.32 -18.62 16.15
N LEU A 216 -5.61 -17.51 16.07
CA LEU A 216 -6.21 -16.18 16.25
C LEU A 216 -7.19 -15.87 15.12
N PHE A 217 -6.88 -16.30 13.89
CA PHE A 217 -7.83 -16.25 12.78
C PHE A 217 -9.02 -17.19 13.00
N GLU A 218 -8.80 -18.43 13.46
CA GLU A 218 -9.90 -19.37 13.75
C GLU A 218 -10.86 -18.82 14.80
N ASP A 219 -10.34 -18.25 15.88
CA ASP A 219 -11.12 -17.63 16.95
C ASP A 219 -11.88 -16.41 16.43
N ALA A 220 -11.23 -15.55 15.64
CA ALA A 220 -11.87 -14.38 15.05
C ALA A 220 -12.98 -14.79 14.05
N ALA A 221 -12.76 -15.83 13.25
CA ALA A 221 -13.70 -16.30 12.23
C ALA A 221 -15.05 -16.78 12.80
N VAL A 222 -15.08 -17.23 14.07
CA VAL A 222 -16.30 -17.69 14.74
C VAL A 222 -16.87 -16.67 15.74
N ALA A 223 -16.12 -15.61 16.05
CA ALA A 223 -16.55 -14.55 16.94
C ALA A 223 -17.64 -13.69 16.30
N GLN A 224 -18.63 -13.25 17.09
CA GLN A 224 -19.77 -12.47 16.58
C GLN A 224 -19.35 -11.13 15.96
N ASN A 225 -18.28 -10.52 16.47
CA ASN A 225 -17.70 -9.27 15.99
C ASN A 225 -16.47 -9.48 15.09
N HIS A 226 -16.23 -10.72 14.65
CA HIS A 226 -15.06 -11.09 13.87
C HIS A 226 -13.71 -10.65 14.46
N GLN A 227 -13.60 -10.71 15.79
CA GLN A 227 -12.42 -10.25 16.51
C GLN A 227 -11.97 -11.32 17.50
N ALA A 228 -10.66 -11.52 17.60
CA ALA A 228 -10.04 -12.30 18.66
C ALA A 228 -8.83 -11.59 19.22
N SER A 229 -8.51 -11.87 20.48
CA SER A 229 -7.31 -11.40 21.13
C SER A 229 -6.75 -12.45 22.08
N TRP A 230 -5.45 -12.38 22.27
CA TRP A 230 -4.72 -13.22 23.22
C TRP A 230 -3.73 -12.36 23.98
N GLU A 231 -3.52 -12.71 25.24
CA GLU A 231 -2.55 -12.09 26.13
C GLU A 231 -1.86 -13.21 26.91
N ALA A 232 -0.54 -13.09 27.08
CA ALA A 232 0.21 -13.94 27.98
C ALA A 232 1.29 -13.16 28.72
N ARG A 233 1.59 -13.65 29.92
CA ARG A 233 2.76 -13.24 30.67
C ARG A 233 3.92 -14.18 30.33
N ILE A 234 5.01 -13.62 29.82
CA ILE A 234 6.21 -14.36 29.46
C ILE A 234 7.26 -14.12 30.55
N GLU A 235 7.75 -15.19 31.16
CA GLU A 235 8.89 -15.14 32.07
C GLU A 235 10.17 -15.00 31.25
N ASN A 236 11.01 -14.02 31.59
CA ASN A 236 12.31 -13.86 30.96
C ASN A 236 13.37 -14.67 31.71
N GLU A 237 14.46 -14.98 31.00
CA GLU A 237 15.59 -15.76 31.49
C GLU A 237 16.36 -15.11 32.66
N TRP A 238 16.07 -13.84 32.97
CA TRP A 238 16.68 -13.06 34.05
C TRP A 238 15.80 -12.97 35.31
N GLY A 239 14.69 -13.72 35.37
CA GLY A 239 13.79 -13.77 36.52
C GLY A 239 12.78 -12.62 36.60
N GLY A 240 12.60 -11.88 35.51
CA GLY A 240 11.49 -10.94 35.30
C GLY A 240 10.37 -11.54 34.46
N SER A 241 9.32 -10.78 34.21
CA SER A 241 8.26 -11.14 33.27
C SER A 241 7.81 -9.91 32.49
N TYR A 242 7.31 -10.10 31.28
CA TYR A 242 6.65 -9.06 30.50
C TYR A 242 5.32 -9.57 29.93
N ILE A 243 4.43 -8.66 29.55
CA ILE A 243 3.18 -9.00 28.86
C ILE A 243 3.43 -9.02 27.35
N SER A 244 2.91 -10.05 26.69
CA SER A 244 2.77 -10.13 25.24
C SER A 244 1.29 -10.22 24.90
N TRP A 245 0.82 -9.44 23.93
CA TRP A 245 -0.54 -9.47 23.46
C TRP A 245 -0.62 -9.41 21.96
N THR A 246 -1.73 -9.93 21.43
CA THR A 246 -2.08 -9.79 20.02
C THR A 246 -3.59 -9.74 19.83
N SER A 247 -4.04 -9.03 18.81
CA SER A 247 -5.43 -9.02 18.39
C SER A 247 -5.54 -9.04 16.87
N LEU A 248 -6.62 -9.65 16.38
CA LEU A 248 -6.97 -9.70 14.97
C LEU A 248 -8.44 -9.31 14.84
N GLN A 249 -8.72 -8.42 13.89
CA GLN A 249 -10.07 -8.05 13.50
C GLN A 249 -10.24 -8.32 12.01
N LEU A 250 -11.32 -9.02 11.64
CA LEU A 250 -11.67 -9.32 10.25
C LEU A 250 -12.85 -8.45 9.81
N HIS A 251 -12.72 -7.88 8.61
CA HIS A 251 -13.73 -7.06 7.96
C HIS A 251 -14.31 -7.74 6.72
N LEU A 252 -13.86 -8.97 6.43
CA LEU A 252 -14.32 -9.78 5.32
C LEU A 252 -15.75 -10.30 5.53
N PRO A 253 -16.52 -10.48 4.45
CA PRO A 253 -17.79 -11.20 4.48
C PRO A 253 -17.62 -12.65 4.99
N GLY A 254 -18.62 -13.17 5.70
CA GLY A 254 -18.54 -14.51 6.31
C GLY A 254 -18.31 -15.65 5.31
N ASP A 255 -18.83 -15.55 4.09
CA ASP A 255 -18.59 -16.53 3.03
C ASP A 255 -17.15 -16.50 2.50
N VAL A 256 -16.48 -15.34 2.55
CA VAL A 256 -15.05 -15.22 2.23
C VAL A 256 -14.19 -15.75 3.37
N ILE A 257 -14.54 -15.45 4.63
CA ILE A 257 -13.88 -16.01 5.83
C ILE A 257 -13.90 -17.54 5.78
N GLU A 258 -15.02 -18.14 5.41
CA GLU A 258 -15.15 -19.59 5.27
C GLU A 258 -14.27 -20.17 4.15
N GLN A 259 -14.17 -19.47 3.01
CA GLN A 259 -13.26 -19.86 1.94
C GLN A 259 -11.78 -19.77 2.37
N VAL A 260 -11.41 -18.73 3.11
CA VAL A 260 -10.08 -18.57 3.72
C VAL A 260 -9.79 -19.72 4.67
N ARG A 261 -10.71 -20.08 5.57
CA ARG A 261 -10.55 -21.21 6.50
C ARG A 261 -10.29 -22.53 5.75
N VAL A 262 -11.05 -22.79 4.69
CA VAL A 262 -10.86 -23.99 3.85
C VAL A 262 -9.53 -23.96 3.11
N ALA A 263 -9.08 -22.79 2.63
CA ALA A 263 -7.80 -22.65 1.95
C ALA A 263 -6.62 -22.78 2.93
N LEU A 264 -6.73 -22.21 4.12
CA LEU A 264 -5.72 -22.23 5.18
C LEU A 264 -5.47 -23.66 5.67
N SER A 265 -6.52 -24.43 5.97
CA SER A 265 -6.40 -25.85 6.39
C SER A 265 -5.70 -26.76 5.37
N LYS A 266 -5.63 -26.37 4.09
CA LYS A 266 -4.90 -27.12 3.06
C LYS A 266 -3.41 -26.75 3.02
N ARG A 267 -3.06 -25.53 3.41
CA ARG A 267 -1.69 -24.98 3.33
C ARG A 267 -0.94 -25.11 4.65
N ASP A 268 -1.65 -25.09 5.77
CA ASP A 268 -1.13 -25.36 7.11
C ASP A 268 -2.02 -26.42 7.81
N PRO A 269 -1.78 -27.72 7.54
CA PRO A 269 -2.55 -28.79 8.16
C PRO A 269 -2.06 -28.99 9.60
N GLN A 270 -2.51 -28.13 10.52
CA GLN A 270 -2.33 -28.31 11.97
C GLN A 270 -3.56 -28.94 12.61
#